data_AF-A0A949JVL7-F1
#
_entry.id   AF-A0A949JVL7-F1
#
_cell.length_a   1.000
_cell.length_b   1.000
_cell.length_c   1.000
_cell.angle_alpha   90.00
_cell.angle_beta   90.00
_cell.angle_gamma   90.00
#
_symmetry.space_group_name_H-M   'P 1'
#
loop_
_entity.id
_entity.type
_entity.pdbx_description
1 polymer ?
#
loop_
_entity_poly.entity_id
_entity_poly.type
_entity_poly.pdbx_seq_one_letter_code
_entity_poly.pdbx_strand_id
1 'polypeptide(L)' 'MHTKKLIAPIIIAVLFILYLTGLLVLWTNFYLPLFAKIVGVLILVALAAVMIFVLVERIQEIRSGEEDDLSKY' A
#
# COMPACT_ATOMS: atom_id res chain seq x y z
N MET A 1 -0.20 -8.32 22.53
CA MET A 1 -1.32 -8.33 21.56
C MET A 1 -1.01 -7.57 20.25
N HIS A 2 0.27 -7.28 19.95
CA HIS A 2 0.69 -6.38 18.86
C HIS A 2 0.43 -6.91 17.44
N THR A 3 0.56 -8.22 17.20
CA THR A 3 0.49 -8.77 15.83
C THR A 3 -0.93 -8.72 15.26
N LYS A 4 -1.95 -8.90 16.10
CA LYS A 4 -3.35 -9.03 15.64
C LYS A 4 -3.88 -7.74 15.01
N LYS A 5 -3.49 -6.57 15.53
CA LYS A 5 -3.93 -5.25 15.01
C LYS A 5 -3.25 -4.90 13.67
N LEU A 6 -2.06 -5.45 13.41
CA LEU A 6 -1.31 -5.22 12.17
C LEU A 6 -1.73 -6.15 11.02
N ILE A 7 -2.40 -7.27 11.31
CA ILE A 7 -2.84 -8.23 10.28
C ILE A 7 -3.79 -7.55 9.28
N ALA A 8 -4.79 -6.80 9.77
CA ALA A 8 -5.77 -6.14 8.91
C ALA A 8 -5.13 -5.14 7.91
N PRO A 9 -4.33 -4.15 8.33
CA PRO A 9 -3.72 -3.21 7.39
C PRO A 9 -2.73 -3.89 6.43
N ILE A 10 -1.98 -4.90 6.89
CA ILE A 10 -1.05 -5.64 6.03
C ILE A 10 -1.79 -6.43 4.95
N ILE A 11 -2.87 -7.15 5.31
CA ILE A 11 -3.67 -7.90 4.33
C ILE A 11 -4.24 -6.96 3.27
N ILE A 12 -4.77 -5.80 3.68
CA ILE A 12 -5.32 -4.81 2.75
C ILE A 12 -4.22 -4.31 1.80
N ALA A 13 -3.04 -3.97 2.32
CA ALA A 13 -1.94 -3.51 1.50
C ALA A 13 -1.47 -4.59 0.51
N VAL A 14 -1.38 -5.85 0.93
CA VAL A 14 -1.00 -6.97 0.04
C VAL A 14 -2.04 -7.18 -1.07
N LEU A 15 -3.33 -7.19 -0.72
CA LEU A 15 -4.41 -7.31 -1.72
C LEU A 15 -4.42 -6.14 -2.69
N PHE A 16 -4.17 -4.92 -2.20
CA PHE A 16 -4.09 -3.73 -3.04
C PHE A 16 -2.89 -3.78 -4.00
N ILE A 17 -1.72 -4.19 -3.52
CA ILE A 17 -0.53 -4.37 -4.38
C ILE A 17 -0.80 -5.46 -5.42
N LEU A 18 -1.39 -6.60 -5.04
CA LEU A 18 -1.77 -7.64 -5.99
C LEU A 18 -2.73 -7.11 -7.06
N TYR A 19 -3.75 -6.35 -6.65
CA TYR A 19 -4.67 -5.69 -7.58
C TYR A 19 -3.94 -4.75 -8.55
N LEU A 20 -3.06 -3.87 -8.05
CA LEU A 20 -2.28 -2.96 -8.90
C LEU A 20 -1.35 -3.70 -9.86
N THR A 21 -0.70 -4.78 -9.42
CA THR A 21 0.15 -5.60 -10.29
C THR A 21 -0.66 -6.26 -11.40
N GLY A 22 -1.85 -6.79 -11.10
CA GLY A 22 -2.77 -7.30 -12.10
C GLY A 22 -3.18 -6.22 -13.10
N LEU A 23 -3.49 -5.01 -12.62
CA LEU A 23 -3.83 -3.88 -13.48
C LEU A 23 -2.67 -3.45 -14.37
N LEU A 24 -1.44 -3.48 -13.86
CA LEU A 24 -0.22 -3.15 -14.63
C LEU A 24 0.02 -4.17 -15.74
N VAL A 25 -0.14 -5.47 -15.44
CA VAL A 25 -0.06 -6.53 -16.46
C VAL A 25 -1.12 -6.31 -17.54
N LEU A 26 -2.38 -6.05 -17.17
CA LEU A 26 -3.43 -5.77 -18.15
C LEU A 26 -3.10 -4.52 -18.98
N TRP A 27 -2.71 -3.42 -18.34
CA TRP A 27 -2.39 -2.14 -18.98
C TRP A 27 -1.29 -2.25 -20.04
N THR A 28 -0.24 -3.01 -19.74
CA THR A 28 0.89 -3.21 -20.66
C THR A 28 0.53 -4.06 -21.89
N ASN A 29 -0.43 -4.98 -21.74
CA ASN A 29 -0.92 -5.86 -22.81
C ASN A 29 -1.87 -5.17 -23.81
N PHE A 30 -2.48 -4.04 -23.46
CA PHE A 30 -3.33 -3.30 -24.40
C PHE A 30 -2.55 -2.64 -25.54
N TYR A 31 -3.18 -2.51 -26.71
CA TYR A 31 -2.62 -1.79 -27.86
C TYR A 31 -2.82 -0.27 -27.69
N LEU A 32 -2.04 0.31 -26.79
CA LEU A 32 -2.03 1.75 -26.47
C LEU A 32 -0.77 2.43 -27.03
N PRO A 33 -0.85 3.73 -27.37
CA PRO A 33 0.33 4.50 -27.73
C PRO A 33 1.34 4.51 -26.57
N LEU A 34 2.63 4.51 -26.88
CA LEU A 34 3.72 4.34 -25.91
C LEU A 34 3.66 5.38 -24.78
N PHE A 35 3.27 6.62 -25.09
CA PHE A 35 3.06 7.67 -24.09
C PHE A 35 1.98 7.29 -23.06
N ALA A 36 0.81 6.82 -23.50
CA ALA A 36 -0.26 6.40 -22.60
C ALA A 36 0.15 5.21 -21.73
N LYS A 37 0.94 4.28 -22.28
CA LYS A 37 1.51 3.17 -21.49
C LYS A 37 2.39 3.68 -20.36
N ILE A 38 3.34 4.57 -20.66
CA ILE A 38 4.26 5.13 -19.66
C ILE A 38 3.50 5.90 -18.58
N VAL A 39 2.56 6.76 -18.97
CA VAL A 39 1.76 7.54 -18.00
C VAL A 39 0.98 6.61 -17.07
N GLY A 40 0.31 5.59 -17.62
CA GLY A 40 -0.43 4.64 -16.78
C GLY A 40 0.47 3.82 -15.85
N VAL A 41 1.63 3.37 -16.31
CA VAL A 41 2.60 2.69 -15.43
C VAL A 41 3.07 3.61 -14.30
N LEU A 42 3.41 4.87 -14.60
CA LEU A 42 3.81 5.84 -13.58
C LEU A 42 2.71 6.07 -12.54
N ILE A 43 1.46 6.18 -12.96
CA ILE A 43 0.31 6.33 -12.05
C ILE A 43 0.19 5.10 -11.13
N LEU A 44 0.28 3.88 -11.68
CA LEU A 44 0.16 2.65 -10.88
C LEU A 44 1.29 2.48 -9.89
N VAL A 45 2.51 2.83 -10.28
CA VAL A 45 3.68 2.82 -9.39
C VAL A 45 3.53 3.88 -8.29
N ALA A 46 3.07 5.08 -8.63
CA ALA A 46 2.82 6.13 -7.63
C ALA A 46 1.76 5.70 -6.61
N LEU A 47 0.66 5.08 -7.06
CA LEU A 47 -0.38 4.54 -6.17
C LEU A 47 0.16 3.44 -5.25
N ALA A 48 1.03 2.56 -5.75
CA ALA A 48 1.67 1.55 -4.93
C ALA A 48 2.58 2.18 -3.86
N ALA A 49 3.37 3.19 -4.23
CA ALA A 49 4.23 3.92 -3.30
C ALA A 49 3.42 4.63 -2.20
N VAL A 50 2.32 5.29 -2.56
CA VAL A 50 1.41 5.92 -1.60
C VAL A 50 0.80 4.89 -0.65
N MET A 51 0.40 3.71 -1.15
CA MET A 51 -0.16 2.68 -0.28
C MET A 51 0.87 2.17 0.74
N ILE A 52 2.13 2.00 0.32
CA ILE A 52 3.22 1.61 1.24
C ILE A 52 3.44 2.71 2.29
N PHE A 53 3.46 3.98 1.88
CA PHE A 53 3.62 5.10 2.81
C PHE A 53 2.53 5.12 3.88
N VAL A 54 1.25 5.02 3.48
CA VAL A 54 0.10 4.97 4.39
C VAL A 54 0.17 3.74 5.31
N LEU A 55 0.63 2.60 4.81
CA LEU A 55 0.83 1.40 5.64
C LEU A 55 1.88 1.66 6.73
N VAL A 56 2.99 2.30 6.38
CA VAL A 56 4.05 2.65 7.34
C VAL A 56 3.53 3.61 8.41
N GLU A 57 2.84 4.68 8.02
CA GLU A 57 2.22 5.62 8.98
C GLU A 57 1.26 4.88 9.93
N ARG A 58 0.39 4.01 9.40
CA ARG A 58 -0.52 3.23 10.26
C ARG A 58 0.20 2.28 11.21
N ILE A 59 1.28 1.63 10.77
CA ILE A 59 2.09 0.79 11.65
C ILE A 59 2.71 1.64 12.76
N GLN A 60 3.21 2.84 12.44
CA GLN A 60 3.81 3.76 13.40
C GLN A 60 2.78 4.28 14.40
N GLU A 61 1.59 4.70 13.96
CA GLU A 61 0.53 5.17 14.85
C GLU A 61 0.05 4.07 15.81
N ILE A 62 -0.17 2.84 15.32
CA ILE A 62 -0.59 1.72 16.17
C ILE A 62 0.48 1.41 17.23
N ARG A 63 1.77 1.53 16.89
CA ARG A 63 2.86 1.33 17.84
C ARG A 63 3.00 2.49 18.83
N SER A 64 2.98 3.73 18.35
CA SER A 64 3.16 4.93 19.17
C SER A 64 2.01 5.19 20.14
N GLY A 65 0.76 4.95 19.72
CA GLY A 65 -0.39 5.07 20.62
C GLY A 65 -0.37 4.06 21.77
N GLU A 66 0.27 2.90 21.58
CA GLU A 66 0.44 1.90 22.63
C GLU A 66 1.64 2.21 23.56
N GLU A 67 2.70 2.85 23.05
CA GLU A 67 3.83 3.32 23.87
C GLU A 67 3.43 4.44 24.84
N ASP A 68 2.55 5.37 24.43
CA ASP A 68 2.02 6.43 25.30
C ASP A 68 1.12 5.85 26.42
N ASP A 69 0.25 4.89 26.09
CA ASP A 69 -0.62 4.21 27.06
C ASP A 69 0.14 3.44 28.16
N LEU A 70 1.28 2.82 27.81
CA LEU A 70 2.12 2.09 28.78
C LEU A 70 2.86 3.02 29.75
N SER A 71 3.15 4.25 29.34
CA SER A 71 3.84 5.24 30.18
C SER A 71 2.98 5.79 31.33
N LYS A 72 1.66 5.50 31.31
CA LYS A 72 0.68 5.98 32.29
C LYS A 72 0.37 5.01 33.45
N TYR A 73 1.09 3.90 33.58
CA TYR A 73 0.95 2.94 34.69
C TYR A 73 2.30 2.65 35.37
#